data_AF-A0A3N0XIG4-F1
#
_entry.id   AF-A0A3N0XIG4-F1
#
_cell.length_a   1.000
_cell.length_b   1.000
_cell.length_c   1.000
_cell.angle_alpha   90.00
_cell.angle_beta   90.00
_cell.angle_gamma   90.00
#
_symmetry.space_group_name_H-M   'P 1'
#
loop_
_entity.id
_entity.type
_entity.pdbx_description
1 polymer ?
#
loop_
_entity_poly.entity_id
_entity_poly.type
_entity_poly.pdbx_seq_one_letter_code
_entity_poly.pdbx_strand_id
1 'polypeptide(L)'
;MGNAKSSAMSKEILEDLKLNTKFSEDELAQWYKNFQKQCPSGRITPDEFKKIYERFFPESDATTYAQHVFRSFDTNDDGTLDFKEYIIALHMTSTGKTERKLEWAFSLFDVDKNGYITKAEVTEICQAIFKLIPKEDQDNLPADENTPEKRAEKLWSYFDKKENERLAEGEFIQGVLDNEDAIHLIQYEPKK
;
A
#
# COMPACT_ATOMS: atom_id res chain seq x y z
N MET A 1 -17.18 -41.54 -14.85
CA MET A 1 -16.77 -40.39 -15.69
C MET A 1 -17.05 -39.13 -14.92
N GLY A 2 -16.02 -38.38 -14.54
CA GLY A 2 -16.13 -37.16 -13.74
C GLY A 2 -14.78 -36.45 -13.68
N ASN A 3 -14.22 -36.14 -14.85
CA ASN A 3 -13.06 -35.27 -14.97
C ASN A 3 -13.58 -33.86 -15.30
N ALA A 4 -13.31 -32.87 -14.46
CA ALA A 4 -13.00 -31.51 -14.91
C ALA A 4 -12.61 -30.61 -13.74
N LYS A 5 -11.30 -30.30 -13.69
CA LYS A 5 -10.70 -29.11 -13.07
C LYS A 5 -10.77 -29.05 -11.54
N SER A 6 -9.82 -29.72 -10.89
CA SER A 6 -9.29 -29.24 -9.61
C SER A 6 -8.98 -27.75 -9.77
N SER A 7 -9.65 -26.90 -8.99
CA SER A 7 -9.35 -25.48 -8.95
C SER A 7 -7.88 -25.36 -8.56
N ALA A 8 -7.10 -24.68 -9.41
CA ALA A 8 -5.66 -24.53 -9.18
C ALA A 8 -5.36 -23.72 -7.90
N MET A 9 -6.37 -23.06 -7.33
CA MET A 9 -6.38 -22.41 -6.03
C MET A 9 -7.05 -23.32 -4.99
N SER A 10 -6.45 -23.45 -3.79
CA SER A 10 -7.04 -24.25 -2.72
C SER A 10 -8.39 -23.68 -2.30
N LYS A 11 -9.32 -24.54 -1.88
CA LYS A 11 -10.64 -24.11 -1.38
C LYS A 11 -10.52 -23.13 -0.21
N GLU A 12 -9.53 -23.34 0.65
CA GLU A 12 -9.24 -22.48 1.81
C GLU A 12 -8.86 -21.05 1.37
N ILE A 13 -7.97 -20.90 0.39
CA ILE A 13 -7.60 -19.57 -0.14
C ILE A 13 -8.81 -18.90 -0.82
N LEU A 14 -9.61 -19.67 -1.56
CA LEU A 14 -10.82 -19.15 -2.20
C LEU A 14 -11.83 -18.63 -1.17
N GLU A 15 -12.09 -19.39 -0.11
CA GLU A 15 -13.03 -19.00 0.95
C GLU A 15 -12.53 -17.78 1.71
N ASP A 16 -11.25 -17.74 2.05
CA ASP A 16 -10.63 -16.58 2.70
C ASP A 16 -10.71 -15.32 1.82
N LEU A 17 -10.38 -15.42 0.53
CA LEU A 17 -10.47 -14.29 -0.39
C LEU A 17 -11.91 -13.82 -0.61
N LYS A 18 -12.90 -14.72 -0.57
CA LYS A 18 -14.33 -14.35 -0.63
C LYS A 18 -14.81 -13.63 0.63
N LEU A 19 -14.25 -13.95 1.80
CA LEU A 19 -14.56 -13.26 3.05
C LEU A 19 -13.89 -11.88 3.12
N ASN A 20 -12.67 -11.78 2.60
CA ASN A 20 -11.85 -10.59 2.72
C ASN A 20 -11.98 -9.62 1.54
N THR A 21 -12.50 -10.06 0.40
CA THR A 21 -12.65 -9.24 -0.81
C THR A 21 -14.08 -9.26 -1.35
N LYS A 22 -14.38 -8.36 -2.30
CA LYS A 22 -15.68 -8.30 -2.99
C LYS A 22 -15.68 -9.04 -4.33
N PHE A 23 -14.63 -9.78 -4.63
CA PHE A 23 -14.43 -10.40 -5.93
C PHE A 23 -15.17 -11.72 -6.04
N SER A 24 -15.77 -11.96 -7.21
CA SER A 24 -16.43 -13.23 -7.52
C SER A 24 -15.42 -14.36 -7.70
N GLU A 25 -15.89 -15.60 -7.56
CA GLU A 25 -15.05 -16.78 -7.78
C GLU A 25 -14.45 -16.82 -9.20
N ASP A 26 -15.21 -16.39 -10.19
CA ASP A 26 -14.76 -16.35 -11.58
C ASP A 26 -13.64 -15.32 -11.80
N GLU A 27 -13.75 -14.13 -11.18
CA GLU A 27 -12.70 -13.10 -11.23
C GLU A 27 -11.42 -13.59 -10.53
N LEU A 28 -11.55 -14.16 -9.33
CA LEU A 28 -10.42 -14.71 -8.58
C LEU A 28 -9.73 -15.85 -9.37
N ALA A 29 -10.50 -16.73 -10.01
CA ALA A 29 -9.96 -17.81 -10.82
C ALA A 29 -9.25 -17.31 -12.09
N GLN A 30 -9.75 -16.23 -12.71
CA GLN A 30 -9.08 -15.60 -13.86
C GLN A 30 -7.77 -14.92 -13.45
N TRP A 31 -7.79 -14.16 -12.35
CA TRP A 31 -6.57 -13.54 -11.84
C TRP A 31 -5.55 -14.57 -11.38
N TYR A 32 -5.97 -15.66 -10.74
CA TYR A 32 -5.06 -16.75 -10.37
C TYR A 32 -4.36 -17.35 -11.59
N LYS A 33 -5.10 -17.60 -12.67
CA LYS A 33 -4.50 -18.09 -13.92
C LYS A 33 -3.53 -17.08 -14.54
N ASN A 34 -3.86 -15.79 -14.51
CA ASN A 34 -2.98 -14.75 -15.03
C ASN A 34 -1.72 -14.59 -14.17
N PHE A 35 -1.88 -14.65 -12.85
CA PHE A 35 -0.79 -14.64 -11.88
C PHE A 35 0.15 -15.82 -12.09
N GLN A 36 -0.36 -17.05 -12.22
CA GLN A 36 0.48 -18.22 -12.52
C GLN A 36 1.22 -18.13 -13.85
N LYS A 37 0.65 -17.44 -14.85
CA LYS A 37 1.33 -17.21 -16.14
C LYS A 37 2.45 -16.19 -16.04
N GLN A 38 2.28 -15.15 -15.23
CA GLN A 38 3.26 -14.07 -15.06
C GLN A 38 4.34 -14.44 -14.03
N CYS A 39 3.95 -15.18 -12.99
CA CYS A 39 4.78 -15.65 -11.89
C CYS A 39 4.66 -17.18 -11.79
N PRO A 40 5.39 -17.96 -12.61
CA PRO A 40 5.35 -19.42 -12.58
C PRO A 40 5.77 -20.03 -11.22
N SER A 41 6.51 -19.28 -10.42
CA SER A 41 6.87 -19.59 -9.03
C SER A 41 5.68 -19.56 -8.07
N GLY A 42 4.57 -18.90 -8.45
CA GLY A 42 3.44 -18.64 -7.56
C GLY A 42 3.73 -17.59 -6.48
N ARG A 43 4.78 -16.77 -6.69
CA ARG A 43 5.27 -15.73 -5.79
C ARG A 43 5.70 -14.51 -6.61
N ILE A 44 5.39 -13.32 -6.14
CA ILE A 44 5.92 -12.05 -6.68
C ILE A 44 7.11 -11.64 -5.82
N THR A 45 8.26 -11.47 -6.45
CA THR A 45 9.46 -10.92 -5.82
C THR A 45 9.43 -9.39 -5.79
N PRO A 46 10.22 -8.73 -4.91
CA PRO A 46 10.32 -7.28 -4.88
C PRO A 46 10.69 -6.67 -6.24
N ASP A 47 11.56 -7.33 -7.00
CA ASP A 47 11.97 -6.88 -8.34
C ASP A 47 10.84 -6.97 -9.38
N GLU A 48 10.01 -8.01 -9.31
CA GLU A 48 8.83 -8.13 -10.17
C GLU A 48 7.78 -7.07 -9.80
N PHE A 49 7.57 -6.83 -8.51
CA PHE A 49 6.65 -5.80 -8.04
C PHE A 49 7.11 -4.39 -8.43
N LYS A 50 8.41 -4.12 -8.33
CA LYS A 50 9.01 -2.87 -8.78
C LYS A 50 8.74 -2.60 -10.27
N LYS A 51 8.90 -3.60 -11.14
CA LYS A 51 8.62 -3.46 -12.58
C LYS A 51 7.16 -3.13 -12.87
N ILE A 52 6.23 -3.61 -12.03
CA ILE A 52 4.81 -3.25 -12.13
C ILE A 52 4.65 -1.75 -11.85
N TYR A 53 5.24 -1.26 -10.76
CA TYR A 53 5.19 0.16 -10.38
C TYR A 53 5.85 1.09 -11.40
N GLU A 54 7.03 0.73 -11.93
CA GLU A 54 7.72 1.50 -12.98
C GLU A 54 6.86 1.64 -14.24
N ARG A 55 6.03 0.65 -14.56
CA ARG A 55 5.11 0.72 -15.70
C ARG A 55 3.92 1.66 -15.46
N PHE A 56 3.44 1.75 -14.23
CA PHE A 56 2.34 2.65 -13.86
C PHE A 56 2.80 4.10 -13.65
N PHE A 57 4.04 4.28 -13.21
CA PHE A 57 4.63 5.59 -12.92
C PHE A 57 5.96 5.80 -13.66
N PRO A 58 5.96 5.79 -15.02
CA PRO A 58 7.18 5.80 -15.82
C PRO A 58 8.03 7.07 -15.68
N GLU A 59 7.42 8.16 -15.20
CA GLU A 59 8.05 9.48 -15.08
C GLU A 59 8.51 9.80 -13.65
N SER A 60 8.37 8.86 -12.69
CA SER A 60 8.72 9.08 -11.29
C SER A 60 9.68 8.03 -10.74
N ASP A 61 10.44 8.38 -9.69
CA ASP A 61 11.25 7.39 -8.96
C ASP A 61 10.38 6.63 -7.96
N ALA A 62 9.56 5.72 -8.48
CA ALA A 62 8.67 4.88 -7.68
C ALA A 62 9.36 3.74 -6.94
N THR A 63 10.69 3.59 -7.06
CA THR A 63 11.43 2.46 -6.48
C THR A 63 11.25 2.37 -4.97
N THR A 64 11.48 3.48 -4.27
CA THR A 64 11.45 3.49 -2.80
C THR A 64 10.04 3.26 -2.29
N TYR A 65 9.04 3.90 -2.92
CA TYR A 65 7.64 3.72 -2.56
C TYR A 65 7.15 2.29 -2.84
N ALA A 66 7.50 1.71 -3.99
CA ALA A 66 7.16 0.34 -4.33
C ALA A 66 7.70 -0.67 -3.30
N GLN A 67 8.88 -0.41 -2.73
CA GLN A 67 9.44 -1.25 -1.66
C GLN A 67 8.63 -1.16 -0.36
N HIS A 68 8.25 0.05 0.08
CA HIS A 68 7.38 0.20 1.26
C HIS A 68 6.01 -0.43 1.06
N VAL A 69 5.43 -0.24 -0.13
CA VAL A 69 4.15 -0.87 -0.47
C VAL A 69 4.28 -2.39 -0.48
N PHE A 70 5.34 -2.93 -1.09
CA PHE A 70 5.60 -4.37 -1.06
C PHE A 70 5.68 -4.91 0.37
N ARG A 71 6.46 -4.25 1.24
CA ARG A 71 6.60 -4.61 2.65
C ARG A 71 5.26 -4.57 3.39
N SER A 72 4.40 -3.59 3.09
CA SER A 72 3.08 -3.47 3.71
C SER A 72 2.12 -4.61 3.32
N PHE A 73 2.39 -5.28 2.19
CA PHE A 73 1.59 -6.41 1.71
C PHE A 73 2.19 -7.77 2.06
N ASP A 74 3.51 -7.85 2.24
CA ASP A 74 4.23 -9.05 2.70
C ASP A 74 3.97 -9.23 4.20
N THR A 75 2.84 -9.86 4.54
CA THR A 75 2.36 -9.98 5.92
C THR A 75 3.09 -11.05 6.70
N ASN A 76 3.65 -12.04 6.00
CA ASN A 76 4.37 -13.15 6.61
C ASN A 76 5.90 -12.93 6.65
N ASP A 77 6.38 -11.81 6.10
CA ASP A 77 7.81 -11.44 6.01
C ASP A 77 8.67 -12.51 5.35
N ASP A 78 8.11 -13.22 4.36
CA ASP A 78 8.83 -14.26 3.60
C ASP A 78 9.66 -13.68 2.44
N GLY A 79 9.55 -12.37 2.20
CA GLY A 79 10.26 -11.65 1.14
C GLY A 79 9.61 -11.79 -0.23
N THR A 80 8.42 -12.39 -0.32
CA THR A 80 7.64 -12.57 -1.54
C THR A 80 6.16 -12.31 -1.27
N LEU A 81 5.41 -11.85 -2.28
CA LEU A 81 3.96 -11.81 -2.18
C LEU A 81 3.36 -13.07 -2.78
N ASP A 82 2.58 -13.80 -1.99
CA ASP A 82 1.76 -14.87 -2.53
C ASP A 82 0.51 -14.32 -3.23
N PHE A 83 -0.27 -15.23 -3.84
CA PHE A 83 -1.48 -14.83 -4.54
C PHE A 83 -2.52 -14.17 -3.62
N LYS A 84 -2.64 -14.63 -2.37
CA LYS A 84 -3.59 -14.08 -1.41
C LYS A 84 -3.20 -12.64 -1.07
N GLU A 85 -1.93 -12.41 -0.74
CA GLU A 85 -1.40 -11.08 -0.43
C GLU A 85 -1.53 -10.12 -1.62
N TYR A 86 -1.23 -10.61 -2.83
CA TYR A 86 -1.43 -9.83 -4.06
C TYR A 86 -2.89 -9.41 -4.30
N ILE A 87 -3.84 -10.31 -4.06
CA ILE A 87 -5.27 -10.01 -4.26
C ILE A 87 -5.80 -9.07 -3.17
N ILE A 88 -5.36 -9.25 -1.92
CA ILE A 88 -5.67 -8.33 -0.82
C ILE A 88 -5.13 -6.94 -1.14
N ALA A 89 -3.88 -6.84 -1.61
CA ALA A 89 -3.27 -5.60 -2.07
C ALA A 89 -4.09 -4.89 -3.16
N LEU A 90 -4.50 -5.62 -4.20
CA LEU A 90 -5.38 -5.10 -5.24
C LEU A 90 -6.74 -4.67 -4.69
N HIS A 91 -7.31 -5.42 -3.76
CA HIS A 91 -8.60 -5.09 -3.14
C HIS A 91 -8.52 -3.79 -2.33
N MET A 92 -7.49 -3.63 -1.50
CA MET A 92 -7.30 -2.46 -0.63
C MET A 92 -7.03 -1.19 -1.44
N THR A 93 -6.28 -1.31 -2.53
CA THR A 93 -6.00 -0.18 -3.43
C THR A 93 -7.18 0.19 -4.35
N SER A 94 -8.03 -0.79 -4.72
CA SER A 94 -9.16 -0.55 -5.65
C SER A 94 -10.50 -0.23 -4.98
N THR A 95 -10.74 -0.68 -3.75
CA THR A 95 -12.07 -0.56 -3.13
C THR A 95 -12.17 0.57 -2.11
N GLY A 96 -13.08 1.53 -2.37
CA GLY A 96 -13.20 2.83 -1.70
C GLY A 96 -13.84 2.84 -0.31
N LYS A 97 -13.63 1.82 0.54
CA LYS A 97 -13.98 1.97 1.97
C LYS A 97 -12.81 2.62 2.71
N THR A 98 -13.05 3.81 3.27
CA THR A 98 -12.01 4.61 3.92
C THR A 98 -11.30 3.85 5.05
N GLU A 99 -12.02 3.17 5.94
CA GLU A 99 -11.40 2.47 7.09
C GLU A 99 -10.33 1.45 6.69
N ARG A 100 -10.62 0.50 5.79
CA ARG A 100 -9.61 -0.50 5.35
C ARG A 100 -8.43 0.14 4.59
N LYS A 101 -8.66 1.25 3.90
CA LYS A 101 -7.57 2.03 3.30
C LYS A 101 -6.68 2.67 4.37
N LEU A 102 -7.27 3.08 5.49
CA LEU A 102 -6.53 3.67 6.61
C LEU A 102 -5.78 2.61 7.43
N GLU A 103 -6.35 1.42 7.63
CA GLU A 103 -5.66 0.25 8.20
C GLU A 103 -4.43 -0.11 7.35
N TRP A 104 -4.59 -0.16 6.02
CA TRP A 104 -3.46 -0.38 5.12
C TRP A 104 -2.46 0.78 5.15
N ALA A 105 -2.93 2.03 5.15
CA ALA A 105 -2.05 3.19 5.24
C ALA A 105 -1.25 3.14 6.55
N PHE A 106 -1.85 2.72 7.66
CA PHE A 106 -1.12 2.50 8.91
C PHE A 106 0.01 1.47 8.71
N SER A 107 -0.27 0.31 8.12
CA SER A 107 0.74 -0.72 7.81
C SER A 107 1.82 -0.26 6.81
N LEU A 108 1.54 0.76 6.00
CA LEU A 108 2.54 1.39 5.14
C LEU A 108 3.51 2.26 5.96
N PHE A 109 2.99 3.00 6.93
CA PHE A 109 3.73 3.89 7.82
C PHE A 109 4.47 3.17 8.95
N ASP A 110 3.94 2.07 9.48
CA ASP A 110 4.61 1.22 10.48
C ASP A 110 5.70 0.40 9.79
N VAL A 111 6.92 0.96 9.72
CA VAL A 111 8.03 0.41 8.92
C VAL A 111 8.61 -0.84 9.55
N ASP A 112 8.72 -0.84 10.88
CA ASP A 112 9.29 -1.95 11.65
C ASP A 112 8.23 -2.96 12.13
N LYS A 113 6.94 -2.72 11.82
CA LYS A 113 5.79 -3.57 12.16
C LYS A 113 5.64 -3.77 13.67
N ASN A 114 6.00 -2.77 14.48
CA ASN A 114 5.91 -2.85 15.94
C ASN A 114 4.51 -2.50 16.48
N GLY A 115 3.58 -2.11 15.60
CA GLY A 115 2.21 -1.70 15.93
C GLY A 115 2.09 -0.21 16.29
N TYR A 116 3.14 0.59 16.07
CA TYR A 116 3.15 2.02 16.33
C TYR A 116 3.99 2.77 15.30
N ILE A 117 3.48 3.94 14.89
CA ILE A 117 4.19 4.84 13.98
C ILE A 117 4.95 5.90 14.77
N THR A 118 6.18 6.15 14.37
CA THR A 118 7.06 7.22 14.87
C THR A 118 7.21 8.36 13.85
N LYS A 119 7.61 9.56 14.30
CA LYS A 119 7.89 10.70 13.40
C LYS A 119 8.96 10.36 12.36
N ALA A 120 9.93 9.51 12.71
CA ALA A 120 10.97 9.05 11.79
C ALA A 120 10.38 8.23 10.63
N GLU A 121 9.46 7.31 10.92
CA GLU A 121 8.79 6.49 9.91
C GLU A 121 7.85 7.31 9.03
N VAL A 122 7.14 8.29 9.62
CA VAL A 122 6.36 9.27 8.83
C VAL A 122 7.27 10.01 7.86
N THR A 123 8.44 10.44 8.31
CA THR A 123 9.40 11.14 7.46
C THR A 123 9.91 10.24 6.31
N GLU A 124 10.21 8.99 6.61
CA GLU A 124 10.65 7.98 5.61
C GLU A 124 9.60 7.79 4.50
N ILE A 125 8.34 7.59 4.87
CA ILE A 125 7.26 7.42 3.89
C ILE A 125 6.97 8.72 3.15
N CYS A 126 6.96 9.89 3.80
CA CYS A 126 6.81 11.17 3.13
C CYS A 126 7.94 11.43 2.11
N GLN A 127 9.18 11.01 2.40
CA GLN A 127 10.29 11.07 1.44
C GLN A 127 10.05 10.16 0.23
N ALA A 128 9.55 8.94 0.45
CA ALA A 128 9.22 8.02 -0.64
C ALA A 128 8.07 8.57 -1.52
N ILE A 129 7.02 9.12 -0.91
CA ILE A 129 5.89 9.74 -1.62
C ILE A 129 6.35 10.98 -2.39
N PHE A 130 7.20 11.83 -1.79
CA PHE A 130 7.69 13.05 -2.45
C PHE A 130 8.48 12.73 -3.74
N LYS A 131 9.23 11.62 -3.77
CA LYS A 131 9.94 11.14 -4.97
C LYS A 131 9.01 10.66 -6.10
N LEU A 132 7.73 10.37 -5.79
CA LEU A 132 6.73 10.05 -6.80
C LEU A 132 6.24 11.28 -7.56
N ILE A 133 6.36 12.46 -6.96
CA ILE A 133 5.89 13.70 -7.57
C ILE A 133 6.87 14.09 -8.67
N PRO A 134 6.42 14.28 -9.93
CA PRO A 134 7.27 14.77 -11.00
C PRO A 134 8.00 16.04 -10.60
N LYS A 135 9.28 16.18 -10.96
CA LYS A 135 10.08 17.34 -10.56
C LYS A 135 9.47 18.68 -10.98
N GLU A 136 8.78 18.70 -12.12
CA GLU A 136 8.06 19.87 -12.63
C GLU A 136 6.87 20.29 -11.76
N ASP A 137 6.26 19.34 -11.05
CA ASP A 137 5.16 19.60 -10.13
C ASP A 137 5.66 19.95 -8.72
N GLN A 138 6.87 19.54 -8.35
CA GLN A 138 7.45 19.83 -7.03
C GLN A 138 7.61 21.34 -6.79
N ASP A 139 7.96 22.11 -7.83
CA ASP A 139 8.11 23.56 -7.75
C ASP A 139 6.79 24.30 -7.56
N ASN A 140 5.66 23.66 -7.88
CA ASN A 140 4.31 24.20 -7.73
C ASN A 140 3.65 23.82 -6.39
N LEU A 141 4.36 23.07 -5.53
CA LEU A 141 3.83 22.67 -4.23
C LEU A 141 3.75 23.84 -3.24
N PRO A 142 2.78 23.82 -2.31
CA PRO A 142 2.72 24.77 -1.21
C PRO A 142 4.04 24.88 -0.43
N ALA A 143 4.36 26.07 0.08
CA ALA A 143 5.64 26.32 0.76
C ALA A 143 5.84 25.49 2.04
N ASP A 144 4.76 24.99 2.62
CA ASP A 144 4.68 24.09 3.78
C ASP A 144 4.65 22.60 3.39
N GLU A 145 4.72 22.26 2.10
CA GLU A 145 4.70 20.89 1.58
C GLU A 145 5.76 20.63 0.50
N ASN A 146 6.57 21.62 0.17
CA ASN A 146 7.56 21.55 -0.90
C ASN A 146 8.85 20.80 -0.53
N THR A 147 8.94 20.25 0.68
CA THR A 147 9.97 19.27 1.05
C THR A 147 9.35 18.11 1.82
N PRO A 148 9.98 16.92 1.79
CA PRO A 148 9.51 15.78 2.56
C PRO A 148 9.38 16.05 4.06
N GLU A 149 10.34 16.79 4.64
CA GLU A 149 10.39 17.08 6.08
C GLU A 149 9.22 17.97 6.50
N LYS A 150 8.87 18.97 5.69
CA LYS A 150 7.74 19.85 5.97
C LYS A 150 6.41 19.10 5.84
N ARG A 151 6.28 18.21 4.86
CA ARG A 151 5.11 17.32 4.74
C ARG A 151 4.98 16.41 5.95
N ALA A 152 6.08 15.80 6.37
CA ALA A 152 6.10 14.92 7.53
C ALA A 152 5.75 15.69 8.81
N GLU A 153 6.25 16.90 8.97
CA GLU A 153 5.96 17.75 10.12
C GLU A 153 4.50 18.24 10.13
N LYS A 154 3.97 18.62 8.97
CA LYS A 154 2.56 18.98 8.79
C LYS A 154 1.65 17.80 9.13
N LEU A 155 1.93 16.61 8.58
CA LEU A 155 1.18 15.40 8.86
C LEU A 155 1.27 15.00 10.35
N TRP A 156 2.46 15.06 10.94
CA TRP A 156 2.66 14.75 12.36
C TRP A 156 1.91 15.73 13.27
N SER A 157 1.80 17.00 12.88
CA SER A 157 1.07 18.02 13.64
C SER A 157 -0.44 17.74 13.75
N TYR A 158 -1.02 17.00 12.80
CA TYR A 158 -2.44 16.65 12.81
C TYR A 158 -2.80 15.63 13.90
N PHE A 159 -1.82 14.87 14.40
CA PHE A 159 -2.05 13.88 15.46
C PHE A 159 -1.85 14.45 16.88
N ASP A 160 -1.47 15.73 17.01
CA ASP A 160 -1.16 16.38 18.30
C ASP A 160 -0.15 15.59 19.16
N LYS A 161 0.87 15.02 18.50
CA LYS A 161 1.93 14.22 19.14
C LYS A 161 3.24 14.99 19.25
N LYS A 162 3.98 14.76 20.34
CA LYS A 162 5.37 15.24 20.49
C LYS A 162 6.32 14.43 19.62
N GLU A 163 7.54 14.93 19.42
CA GLU A 163 8.51 14.29 18.51
C GLU A 163 8.92 12.86 18.90
N ASN A 164 8.92 12.55 20.19
CA ASN A 164 9.33 11.25 20.74
C ASN A 164 8.14 10.36 21.11
N GLU A 165 6.91 10.78 20.79
CA GLU A 165 5.72 9.97 21.02
C GLU A 165 5.49 9.00 19.85
N ARG A 166 4.63 8.03 20.12
CA ARG A 166 4.24 7.00 19.16
C ARG A 166 2.75 7.11 18.89
N LEU A 167 2.37 6.76 17.67
CA LEU A 167 0.99 6.80 17.19
C LEU A 167 0.48 5.37 17.01
N ALA A 168 -0.54 5.00 17.78
CA ALA A 168 -1.19 3.70 17.62
C ALA A 168 -2.17 3.71 16.43
N GLU A 169 -2.52 2.53 15.91
CA GLU A 169 -3.42 2.38 14.76
C GLU A 169 -4.74 3.16 14.90
N GLY A 170 -5.42 3.03 16.04
CA GLY A 170 -6.67 3.74 16.29
C GLY A 170 -6.51 5.27 16.31
N GLU A 171 -5.37 5.78 16.81
CA GLU A 171 -5.07 7.21 16.82
C GLU A 171 -4.76 7.72 15.40
N PHE A 172 -4.06 6.92 14.59
CA PHE A 172 -3.80 7.25 13.19
C PHE A 172 -5.10 7.29 12.39
N ILE A 173 -5.94 6.26 12.49
CA ILE A 173 -7.21 6.18 11.77
C ILE A 173 -8.10 7.36 12.17
N GLN A 174 -8.23 7.63 13.46
CA GLN A 174 -9.06 8.74 13.96
C GLN A 174 -8.50 10.10 13.50
N GLY A 175 -7.20 10.33 13.63
CA GLY A 175 -6.57 11.59 13.22
C GLY A 175 -6.69 11.87 11.72
N VAL A 176 -6.63 10.83 10.88
CA VAL A 176 -6.84 10.97 9.44
C VAL A 176 -8.32 11.16 9.09
N LEU A 177 -9.25 10.52 9.82
CA LEU A 177 -10.70 10.73 9.62
C LEU A 177 -11.16 12.12 10.05
N ASP A 178 -10.55 12.69 11.09
CA ASP A 178 -10.89 14.02 11.60
C ASP A 178 -10.28 15.15 10.75
N ASN A 179 -9.35 14.83 9.85
CA ASN A 179 -8.64 15.80 9.03
C ASN A 179 -8.52 15.33 7.56
N GLU A 180 -9.41 15.84 6.70
CA GLU A 180 -9.42 15.54 5.27
C GLU A 180 -8.09 15.89 4.56
N ASP A 181 -7.36 16.90 5.05
CA ASP A 181 -6.05 17.27 4.48
C ASP A 181 -4.97 16.22 4.78
N ALA A 182 -5.11 15.44 5.86
CA ALA A 182 -4.19 14.37 6.20
C ALA A 182 -4.22 13.26 5.13
N ILE A 183 -5.41 12.96 4.57
CA ILE A 183 -5.60 11.97 3.50
C ILE A 183 -4.78 12.36 2.27
N HIS A 184 -4.77 13.65 1.90
CA HIS A 184 -4.03 14.16 0.75
C HIS A 184 -2.51 14.09 0.93
N LEU A 185 -2.01 14.12 2.17
CA LEU A 185 -0.57 13.99 2.45
C LEU A 185 -0.08 12.54 2.42
N ILE A 186 -0.96 11.59 2.74
CA ILE A 186 -0.64 10.14 2.75
C ILE A 186 -0.93 9.45 1.41
N GLN A 187 -1.72 10.07 0.53
CA GLN A 187 -2.04 9.54 -0.79
C GLN A 187 -1.49 10.45 -1.89
N TYR A 188 -0.67 9.87 -2.78
CA TYR A 188 -0.40 10.50 -4.07
C TYR A 188 -1.36 9.93 -5.12
N GLU A 189 -2.35 10.72 -5.51
CA GLU A 189 -3.14 10.46 -6.70
C GLU A 189 -2.54 11.26 -7.87
N PRO A 190 -1.94 10.62 -8.89
CA PRO A 190 -1.48 11.34 -10.07
C PRO A 190 -2.68 12.03 -10.73
N LYS A 191 -2.54 13.33 -11.04
CA LYS A 191 -3.56 14.05 -11.81
C LYS A 191 -3.69 13.37 -13.17
N LYS A 192 -4.92 12.95 -13.50
CA LYS A 192 -5.26 12.41 -14.83
C LYS A 192 -5.08 13.43 -15.94
#